data_AF-A0A9E2CEA0-F1
#
_entry.id   AF-A0A9E2CEA0-F1
#
_cell.length_a   1.000
_cell.length_b   1.000
_cell.length_c   1.000
_cell.angle_alpha   90.00
_cell.angle_beta   90.00
_cell.angle_gamma   90.00
#
_symmetry.space_group_name_H-M   'P 1'
#
loop_
_entity.id
_entity.type
_entity.pdbx_description
1 polymer ?
#
loop_
_entity_poly.entity_id
_entity_poly.type
_entity_poly.pdbx_seq_one_letter_code
_entity_poly.pdbx_strand_id
1 'polypeptide(L)'
;MSATGIIEWFLDLEGLRLGGGEPLSVEWRHAVPLWLLLVLGAAAVFAVLTVYRREHVPPERRAALVVVRLLLIALVGALLCGPSLVLQRNRVERSYVNLLIDSSSSMATRDAYADAALADAIARGAGLEDVSGLVNHPRIELVKAALAQNEGSALAALLEHNDLQV
;
A
#
# COMPACT_ATOMS: atom_id res chain seq x y z
N MET A 1 -0.83 18.11 26.78
CA MET A 1 -1.15 18.06 25.34
C MET A 1 0.07 17.49 24.63
N SER A 2 -0.06 16.38 23.92
CA SER A 2 1.03 15.85 23.07
C SER A 2 1.29 16.82 21.91
N ALA A 3 2.52 16.84 21.37
CA ALA A 3 2.86 17.68 20.22
C ALA A 3 1.93 17.44 19.02
N THR A 4 1.44 16.20 18.88
CA THR A 4 0.47 15.77 17.88
C THR A 4 -0.86 16.52 18.00
N GLY A 5 -1.39 16.69 19.22
CA GLY A 5 -2.71 17.34 19.42
C GLY A 5 -2.72 18.83 19.10
N ILE A 6 -1.59 19.53 19.19
CA ILE A 6 -1.49 20.95 18.79
C ILE A 6 -1.51 21.08 17.26
N ILE A 7 -0.84 20.16 16.56
CA ILE A 7 -0.78 20.15 15.09
C ILE A 7 -2.14 19.77 14.51
N GLU A 8 -2.82 18.79 15.11
CA GLU A 8 -4.17 18.37 14.72
C GLU A 8 -5.19 19.51 14.85
N TRP A 9 -5.12 20.26 15.97
CA TRP A 9 -5.96 21.43 16.19
C TRP A 9 -5.65 22.58 15.21
N PHE A 10 -4.36 22.89 15.00
CA PHE A 10 -3.96 24.00 14.11
C PHE A 10 -4.30 23.76 12.64
N LEU A 11 -4.32 22.49 12.21
CA LEU A 11 -4.59 22.10 10.83
C LEU A 11 -6.03 21.67 10.58
N ASP A 12 -6.93 21.82 11.56
CA ASP A 12 -8.34 21.42 11.49
C ASP A 12 -8.52 19.93 11.08
N LEU A 13 -7.63 19.07 11.57
CA LEU A 13 -7.63 17.64 11.27
C LEU A 13 -8.55 16.84 12.21
N GLU A 14 -9.29 17.52 13.11
CA GLU A 14 -10.18 16.88 14.08
C GLU A 14 -11.30 16.05 13.40
N GLY A 15 -11.70 16.45 12.18
CA GLY A 15 -12.67 15.70 11.36
C GLY A 15 -12.07 14.52 10.58
N LEU A 16 -10.75 14.52 10.33
CA LEU A 16 -10.05 13.36 9.84
C LEU A 16 -9.80 12.46 11.05
N ARG A 17 -10.58 11.40 11.21
CA ARG A 17 -10.30 10.34 12.19
C ARG A 17 -8.90 9.76 11.90
N LEU A 18 -7.86 10.36 12.47
CA LEU A 18 -6.48 9.88 12.57
C LEU A 18 -6.38 8.71 13.58
N GLY A 19 -7.52 8.28 14.14
CA GLY A 19 -7.67 7.28 15.19
C GLY A 19 -7.34 5.83 14.81
N GLY A 20 -6.39 5.64 13.90
CA GLY A 20 -5.93 4.32 13.48
C GLY A 20 -4.49 4.00 13.88
N GLY A 21 -3.83 4.75 14.78
CA GLY A 21 -2.43 4.50 15.16
C GLY A 21 -1.43 4.54 14.00
N GLU A 22 -1.85 5.02 12.82
CA GLU A 22 -1.02 5.14 11.63
C GLU A 22 -0.07 6.32 11.82
N PRO A 23 1.24 6.15 11.54
CA PRO A 23 2.22 7.20 11.73
C PRO A 23 1.96 8.35 10.74
N LEU A 24 1.81 9.55 11.29
CA LEU A 24 1.82 10.78 10.51
C LEU A 24 3.28 11.10 10.16
N SER A 25 3.64 11.06 8.88
CA SER A 25 4.97 11.46 8.40
C SER A 25 4.91 12.84 7.76
N VAL A 26 5.93 13.65 8.04
CA VAL A 26 6.17 14.88 7.27
C VAL A 26 7.10 14.51 6.13
N GLU A 27 6.59 14.61 4.90
CA GLU A 27 7.38 14.35 3.70
C GLU A 27 7.54 15.64 2.91
N TRP A 28 8.73 15.84 2.36
CA TRP A 28 9.02 16.95 1.48
C TRP A 28 8.75 16.51 0.05
N ARG A 29 7.72 17.09 -0.58
CA ARG A 29 7.30 16.69 -1.93
C ARG A 29 8.39 16.89 -2.98
N HIS A 30 9.27 17.86 -2.75
CA HIS A 30 10.40 18.14 -3.63
C HIS A 30 11.71 17.94 -2.86
N ALA A 31 12.43 16.88 -3.21
CA ALA A 31 13.80 16.67 -2.76
C ALA A 31 14.72 17.64 -3.51
N VAL A 32 14.78 18.90 -3.07
CA VAL A 32 15.72 19.86 -3.61
C VAL A 32 17.13 19.42 -3.19
N PRO A 33 18.07 19.23 -4.13
CA PRO A 33 19.43 18.85 -3.76
C PRO A 33 20.05 19.87 -2.80
N LEU A 34 20.71 19.37 -1.74
CA LEU A 34 21.29 20.23 -0.69
C LEU A 34 22.23 21.31 -1.26
N TRP A 35 23.00 20.97 -2.29
CA TRP A 35 23.90 21.94 -2.94
C TRP A 35 23.16 23.11 -3.57
N LEU A 36 21.94 22.90 -4.10
CA LEU A 36 21.15 23.96 -4.71
C LEU A 36 20.58 24.89 -3.63
N LEU A 37 20.15 24.35 -2.50
CA LEU A 37 19.74 25.13 -1.33
C LEU A 37 20.90 25.99 -0.80
N LEU A 38 22.11 25.44 -0.75
CA LEU A 38 23.31 26.18 -0.33
C LEU A 38 23.64 27.32 -1.29
N VAL A 39 23.59 27.08 -2.62
CA VAL A 39 23.83 28.11 -3.63
C VAL A 39 22.78 29.22 -3.55
N LEU A 40 21.49 28.85 -3.44
CA LEU A 40 20.40 29.81 -3.35
C LEU A 40 20.49 30.64 -2.05
N GLY A 41 20.79 29.98 -0.93
CA GLY A 41 21.00 30.63 0.36
C GLY A 41 22.20 31.59 0.34
N ALA A 42 23.32 31.16 -0.22
CA ALA A 42 24.50 32.01 -0.37
C ALA A 42 24.23 33.22 -1.28
N ALA A 43 23.52 33.03 -2.39
CA ALA A 43 23.10 34.10 -3.28
C ALA A 43 22.15 35.10 -2.58
N ALA A 44 21.20 34.61 -1.78
CA ALA A 44 20.30 35.44 -0.99
C ALA A 44 21.06 36.28 0.05
N VAL A 45 21.97 35.66 0.82
CA VAL A 45 22.82 36.36 1.79
C VAL A 45 23.67 37.41 1.10
N PHE A 46 24.33 37.04 -0.01
CA PHE A 46 25.14 37.96 -0.79
C PHE A 46 24.30 39.15 -1.25
N ALA A 47 23.17 38.92 -1.92
CA ALA A 47 22.28 39.98 -2.41
C ALA A 47 21.82 40.93 -1.29
N VAL A 48 21.40 40.38 -0.15
CA VAL A 48 20.99 41.17 1.02
C VAL A 48 22.15 42.01 1.54
N LEU A 49 23.36 41.45 1.66
CA LEU A 49 24.53 42.20 2.09
C LEU A 49 24.90 43.30 1.10
N THR A 50 24.84 43.06 -0.21
CA THR A 50 25.18 44.05 -1.25
C THR A 50 24.18 45.22 -1.25
N VAL A 51 22.89 44.93 -1.07
CA VAL A 51 21.84 45.96 -0.96
C VAL A 51 22.02 46.80 0.30
N TYR A 52 22.18 46.17 1.47
CA TYR A 52 22.33 46.90 2.74
C TYR A 52 23.69 47.58 2.91
N ARG A 53 24.72 47.22 2.13
CA ARG A 53 25.98 47.98 2.09
C ARG A 53 25.80 49.36 1.46
N ARG A 54 24.75 49.58 0.67
CA ARG A 54 24.47 50.87 0.01
C ARG A 54 23.58 51.80 0.85
N GLU A 55 23.00 51.32 1.95
CA GLU A 55 22.08 52.09 2.78
C GLU A 55 22.76 52.67 4.03
N HIS A 56 22.49 53.94 4.33
CA HIS A 56 22.97 54.64 5.53
C HIS A 56 22.04 54.39 6.73
N VAL A 57 21.95 53.13 7.15
CA VAL A 57 21.12 52.71 8.30
C VAL A 57 22.04 52.29 9.46
N PRO A 58 21.71 52.63 10.72
CA PRO A 58 22.48 52.19 11.88
C PRO A 58 22.60 50.66 11.95
N PRO A 59 23.74 50.13 12.42
CA PRO A 59 24.12 48.72 12.26
C PRO A 59 23.14 47.73 12.92
N GLU A 60 22.51 48.12 14.03
CA GLU A 60 21.54 47.29 14.75
C GLU A 60 20.25 47.07 13.94
N ARG A 61 19.68 48.14 13.37
CA ARG A 61 18.48 48.05 12.52
C ARG A 61 18.76 47.31 11.23
N ARG A 62 19.98 47.48 10.69
CA ARG A 62 20.45 46.74 9.53
C ARG A 62 20.53 45.24 9.82
N ALA A 63 21.09 44.82 10.96
CA ALA A 63 21.13 43.41 11.35
C ALA A 63 19.73 42.81 11.49
N ALA A 64 18.81 43.50 12.16
CA ALA A 64 17.43 43.05 12.30
C ALA A 64 16.73 42.84 10.95
N LEU A 65 16.87 43.80 10.02
CA LEU A 65 16.27 43.72 8.69
C LEU A 65 16.88 42.60 7.83
N VAL A 66 18.20 42.37 7.94
CA VAL A 66 18.89 41.26 7.28
C VAL A 66 18.33 39.93 7.79
N VAL A 67 18.20 39.75 9.11
CA VAL A 67 17.68 38.52 9.71
C VAL A 67 16.24 38.26 9.29
N VAL A 68 15.36 39.28 9.37
CA VAL A 68 13.97 39.14 8.94
C VAL A 68 13.87 38.78 7.45
N ARG A 69 14.68 39.42 6.60
CA ARG A 69 14.66 39.13 5.16
C ARG A 69 15.20 37.73 4.85
N LEU A 70 16.24 37.27 5.55
CA LEU A 70 16.72 35.89 5.41
C LEU A 70 15.69 34.87 5.91
N LEU A 71 15.00 35.14 7.02
CA LEU A 71 13.91 34.31 7.52
C LEU A 71 12.76 34.23 6.52
N LEU A 72 12.36 35.33 5.89
CA LEU A 72 11.33 35.33 4.86
C LEU A 72 11.75 34.53 3.63
N ILE A 73 12.99 34.69 3.15
CA ILE A 73 13.50 33.91 2.02
C ILE A 73 13.55 32.42 2.37
N ALA A 74 14.00 32.08 3.59
CA ALA A 74 14.01 30.70 4.07
C ALA A 74 12.59 30.12 4.18
N LEU A 75 11.63 30.90 4.67
CA LEU A 75 10.22 30.51 4.76
C LEU A 75 9.62 30.26 3.37
N VAL A 76 9.84 31.16 2.41
CA VAL A 76 9.41 30.98 1.02
C VAL A 76 10.07 29.74 0.40
N GLY A 77 11.37 29.54 0.63
CA GLY A 77 12.09 28.35 0.18
C GLY A 77 11.51 27.06 0.77
N ALA A 78 11.23 27.05 2.08
CA ALA A 78 10.58 25.92 2.74
C ALA A 78 9.19 25.65 2.15
N LEU A 79 8.38 26.69 1.91
CA LEU A 79 7.06 26.55 1.30
C LEU A 79 7.14 26.00 -0.13
N LEU A 80 8.13 26.44 -0.92
CA LEU A 80 8.38 25.93 -2.27
C LEU A 80 8.83 24.46 -2.29
N CYS A 81 9.53 23.99 -1.26
CA CYS A 81 9.86 22.56 -1.14
C CYS A 81 8.59 21.70 -0.95
N GLY A 82 7.46 22.32 -0.60
CA GLY A 82 6.16 21.67 -0.48
C GLY A 82 6.15 20.69 0.69
N PRO A 83 6.21 21.16 1.94
CA PRO A 83 6.00 20.30 3.10
C PRO A 83 4.60 19.72 2.99
N SER A 84 4.51 18.41 2.87
CA SER A 84 3.25 17.68 2.83
C SER A 84 3.13 16.81 4.08
N LEU A 85 2.01 16.94 4.78
CA LEU A 85 1.60 15.95 5.76
C LEU A 85 1.06 14.74 5.00
N VAL A 86 1.74 13.60 5.13
CA VAL A 86 1.33 12.35 4.48
C VAL A 86 0.76 11.44 5.57
N LEU A 87 -0.48 11.01 5.36
CA LEU A 87 -1.12 9.98 6.18
C LEU A 87 -0.97 8.65 5.45
N GLN A 88 -0.10 7.79 5.96
CA GLN A 88 0.17 6.49 5.35
C GLN A 88 -0.93 5.49 5.75
N ARG A 89 -1.98 5.40 4.93
CA ARG A 89 -3.04 4.38 5.07
C ARG A 89 -2.60 3.05 4.49
N ASN A 90 -2.26 2.09 5.33
CA ASN A 90 -1.96 0.74 4.87
C ASN A 90 -3.22 -0.13 4.97
N ARG A 91 -3.98 -0.20 3.87
CA ARG A 91 -5.13 -1.10 3.77
C ARG A 91 -4.68 -2.41 3.14
N VAL A 92 -4.59 -3.46 3.95
CA VAL A 92 -4.49 -4.83 3.43
C VAL A 92 -5.88 -5.24 2.94
N GLU A 93 -6.10 -5.18 1.63
CA GLU A 93 -7.30 -5.72 1.02
C GLU A 93 -7.12 -7.23 0.86
N ARG A 94 -8.01 -8.02 1.47
CA ARG A 94 -8.05 -9.45 1.26
C ARG A 94 -8.67 -9.73 -0.12
N SER A 95 -8.01 -10.60 -0.88
CA SER A 95 -8.56 -11.13 -2.13
C SER A 95 -9.69 -12.09 -1.80
N TYR A 96 -10.80 -11.98 -2.54
CA TYR A 96 -11.93 -12.91 -2.42
C TYR A 96 -11.88 -13.92 -3.55
N VAL A 97 -12.02 -15.21 -3.23
CA VAL A 97 -12.12 -16.29 -4.21
C VAL A 97 -13.51 -16.92 -4.09
N ASN A 98 -14.25 -16.95 -5.19
CA ASN A 98 -15.55 -17.62 -5.26
C ASN A 98 -15.35 -19.02 -5.85
N LEU A 99 -15.66 -20.06 -5.07
CA LEU A 99 -15.63 -21.45 -5.55
C LEU A 99 -17.02 -21.87 -5.99
N LEU A 100 -17.24 -21.98 -7.30
CA LEU A 100 -18.51 -22.42 -7.86
C LEU A 100 -18.36 -23.84 -8.41
N ILE A 101 -19.16 -24.76 -7.89
CA ILE A 101 -19.23 -26.13 -8.40
C ILE A 101 -20.48 -26.25 -9.27
N ASP A 102 -20.29 -26.60 -10.55
CA ASP A 102 -21.41 -26.84 -11.45
C ASP A 102 -22.22 -28.07 -10.97
N SER A 103 -23.54 -27.95 -10.95
CA SER A 103 -24.49 -29.00 -10.60
C SER A 103 -25.40 -29.38 -11.78
N SER A 104 -25.01 -29.00 -13.00
CA SER A 104 -25.74 -29.36 -14.22
C SER A 104 -25.87 -30.88 -14.38
N SER A 105 -26.88 -31.31 -15.16
CA SER A 105 -27.12 -32.74 -15.45
C SER A 105 -25.88 -33.45 -16.04
N SER A 106 -25.02 -32.71 -16.77
CA SER A 106 -23.77 -33.27 -17.30
C SER A 106 -22.81 -33.75 -16.21
N MET A 107 -22.86 -33.16 -15.02
CA MET A 107 -22.02 -33.54 -13.87
C MET A 107 -22.46 -34.86 -13.22
N ALA A 108 -23.68 -35.33 -13.49
CA ALA A 108 -24.15 -36.65 -13.07
C ALA A 108 -23.67 -37.78 -14.00
N THR A 109 -22.99 -37.45 -15.10
CA THR A 109 -22.49 -38.44 -16.06
C THR A 109 -21.21 -39.10 -15.55
N ARG A 110 -21.07 -40.40 -15.85
CA ARG A 110 -19.86 -41.18 -15.65
C ARG A 110 -19.06 -41.16 -16.94
N ASP A 111 -17.81 -40.75 -16.85
CA ASP A 111 -16.94 -40.65 -18.03
C ASP A 111 -16.18 -41.96 -18.28
N ALA A 112 -15.94 -42.23 -19.56
CA ALA A 112 -14.96 -43.22 -20.00
C ALA A 112 -13.66 -42.51 -20.37
N TYR A 113 -12.59 -42.80 -19.64
CA TYR A 113 -11.28 -42.20 -19.88
C TYR A 113 -10.44 -43.11 -20.78
N ALA A 114 -10.25 -42.71 -22.04
CA ALA A 114 -9.45 -43.48 -23.01
C ALA A 114 -7.93 -43.28 -22.84
N ASP A 115 -7.53 -42.13 -22.28
CA ASP A 115 -6.14 -41.82 -21.98
C ASP A 115 -5.79 -42.31 -20.56
N ALA A 116 -4.89 -43.30 -20.50
CA ALA A 116 -4.44 -43.89 -19.25
C ALA A 116 -3.74 -42.88 -18.33
N ALA A 117 -2.98 -41.92 -18.88
CA ALA A 117 -2.25 -40.95 -18.08
C ALA A 117 -3.22 -39.94 -17.41
N LEU A 118 -4.25 -39.52 -18.15
CA LEU A 118 -5.30 -38.65 -17.61
C LEU A 118 -6.14 -39.38 -16.56
N ALA A 119 -6.52 -40.63 -16.84
CA ALA A 119 -7.34 -41.42 -15.92
C ALA A 119 -6.60 -41.64 -14.58
N ASP A 120 -5.32 -41.98 -14.65
CA ASP A 120 -4.45 -42.13 -13.48
C ASP A 120 -4.29 -40.81 -12.69
N ALA A 121 -4.17 -39.67 -13.37
CA ALA A 121 -4.14 -38.36 -12.71
C ALA A 121 -5.45 -38.02 -11.97
N ILE A 122 -6.60 -38.33 -12.56
CA ILE A 122 -7.92 -38.09 -11.95
C ILE A 122 -8.15 -39.04 -10.77
N ALA A 123 -7.79 -40.32 -10.92
CA ALA A 123 -7.90 -41.30 -9.84
C ALA A 123 -7.08 -40.87 -8.62
N ARG A 124 -5.82 -40.44 -8.83
CA ARG A 124 -5.00 -39.87 -7.77
C ARG A 124 -5.61 -38.61 -7.16
N GLY A 125 -6.10 -37.68 -7.98
CA GLY A 125 -6.71 -36.44 -7.50
C GLY A 125 -7.97 -36.67 -6.67
N ALA A 126 -8.76 -37.69 -7.01
CA ALA A 126 -9.96 -38.09 -6.26
C ALA A 126 -9.67 -39.04 -5.08
N GLY A 127 -8.41 -39.45 -4.88
CA GLY A 127 -8.02 -40.38 -3.81
C GLY A 127 -8.46 -41.84 -4.03
N LEU A 128 -8.67 -42.24 -5.29
CA LEU A 128 -9.00 -43.62 -5.66
C LEU A 128 -7.72 -44.46 -5.76
N GLU A 129 -7.76 -45.70 -5.27
CA GLU A 129 -6.63 -46.64 -5.32
C GLU A 129 -6.34 -47.15 -6.74
N ASP A 130 -7.36 -47.21 -7.59
CA ASP A 130 -7.26 -47.69 -8.97
C ASP A 130 -8.17 -46.91 -9.92
N VAL A 131 -7.75 -46.85 -11.18
CA VAL A 131 -8.44 -46.21 -12.31
C VAL A 131 -9.80 -46.87 -12.56
N SER A 132 -9.95 -48.16 -12.27
CA SER A 132 -11.24 -48.87 -12.39
C SER A 132 -12.34 -48.27 -11.52
N GLY A 133 -11.98 -47.61 -10.41
CA GLY A 133 -12.92 -46.91 -9.54
C GLY A 133 -13.65 -45.77 -10.25
N LEU A 134 -13.01 -45.10 -11.21
CA LEU A 134 -13.57 -43.92 -11.91
C LEU A 134 -14.91 -44.22 -12.59
N VAL A 135 -15.08 -45.43 -13.10
CA VAL A 135 -16.29 -45.84 -13.84
C VAL A 135 -17.53 -45.83 -12.95
N ASN A 136 -17.36 -45.97 -11.63
CA ASN A 136 -18.46 -46.04 -10.67
C ASN A 136 -18.89 -44.65 -10.16
N HIS A 137 -18.05 -43.63 -10.34
CA HIS A 137 -18.28 -42.29 -9.79
C HIS A 137 -18.69 -41.29 -10.89
N PRO A 138 -19.78 -40.53 -10.70
CA PRO A 138 -20.10 -39.41 -11.58
C PRO A 138 -19.11 -38.25 -11.34
N ARG A 139 -18.95 -37.37 -12.35
CA ARG A 139 -18.00 -36.23 -12.29
C ARG A 139 -18.11 -35.40 -11.01
N ILE A 140 -19.34 -35.10 -10.56
CA ILE A 140 -19.56 -34.30 -9.36
C ILE A 140 -18.96 -34.93 -8.09
N GLU A 141 -19.03 -36.25 -7.97
CA GLU A 141 -18.48 -36.96 -6.83
C GLU A 141 -16.95 -37.00 -6.90
N LEU A 142 -16.38 -37.10 -8.11
CA LEU A 142 -14.93 -36.98 -8.30
C LEU A 142 -14.41 -35.59 -7.92
N VAL A 143 -15.14 -34.53 -8.28
CA VAL A 143 -14.77 -33.15 -7.89
C VAL A 143 -14.87 -32.95 -6.38
N LYS A 144 -15.95 -33.41 -5.74
CA LYS A 144 -16.09 -33.35 -4.27
C LYS A 144 -14.98 -34.13 -3.57
N ALA A 145 -14.68 -35.34 -4.04
CA ALA A 145 -13.61 -36.16 -3.50
C ALA A 145 -12.24 -35.47 -3.64
N ALA A 146 -11.97 -34.86 -4.80
CA ALA A 146 -10.74 -34.10 -5.02
C ALA A 146 -10.63 -32.85 -4.13
N LEU A 147 -11.72 -32.14 -3.92
CA LEU A 147 -11.75 -30.98 -3.02
C LEU A 147 -11.62 -31.37 -1.54
N ALA A 148 -12.13 -32.54 -1.14
CA ALA A 148 -12.03 -33.06 0.22
C ALA A 148 -10.71 -33.79 0.51
N GLN A 149 -9.90 -34.04 -0.53
CA GLN A 149 -8.64 -34.77 -0.39
C GLN A 149 -7.67 -34.07 0.57
N ASN A 150 -6.92 -34.86 1.34
CA ASN A 150 -5.92 -34.35 2.31
C ASN A 150 -6.54 -33.29 3.24
N GLU A 151 -7.72 -33.59 3.79
CA GLU A 151 -8.47 -32.70 4.69
C GLU A 151 -8.81 -31.32 4.09
N GLY A 152 -8.90 -31.24 2.76
CA GLY A 152 -9.14 -29.98 2.06
C GLY A 152 -7.91 -29.07 2.00
N SER A 153 -6.69 -29.62 2.06
CA SER A 153 -5.43 -28.86 1.97
C SER A 153 -5.37 -27.88 0.79
N ALA A 154 -5.95 -28.23 -0.37
CA ALA A 154 -6.04 -27.32 -1.52
C ALA A 154 -6.93 -26.10 -1.22
N LEU A 155 -8.03 -26.31 -0.51
CA LEU A 155 -8.92 -25.24 -0.05
C LEU A 155 -8.26 -24.41 1.06
N ALA A 156 -7.52 -25.07 1.96
CA ALA A 156 -6.75 -24.40 3.01
C ALA A 156 -5.63 -23.52 2.43
N ALA A 157 -4.94 -23.97 1.38
CA ALA A 157 -3.95 -23.18 0.66
C ALA A 157 -4.58 -21.94 -0.01
N LEU A 158 -5.80 -22.08 -0.54
CA LEU A 158 -6.55 -20.93 -1.04
C LEU A 158 -6.95 -19.96 0.09
N LEU A 159 -7.32 -20.47 1.27
CA LEU A 159 -7.68 -19.67 2.44
C LEU A 159 -6.51 -18.92 3.09
N GLU A 160 -5.28 -19.42 2.95
CA GLU A 160 -4.11 -18.79 3.55
C GLU A 160 -3.91 -17.35 3.06
N HIS A 161 -4.30 -17.07 1.81
CA HIS A 161 -4.08 -15.79 1.15
C HIS A 161 -5.39 -15.09 0.73
N ASN A 162 -6.54 -15.75 0.87
CA ASN A 162 -7.82 -15.25 0.36
C ASN A 162 -8.96 -15.58 1.33
N ASP A 163 -10.00 -14.75 1.36
CA ASP A 163 -11.27 -15.14 1.99
C ASP A 163 -12.11 -15.89 0.94
N LEU A 164 -12.45 -17.16 1.22
CA LEU A 164 -13.36 -17.94 0.38
C LEU A 164 -14.82 -17.58 0.64
N GLN A 165 -15.55 -17.34 -0.43
CA GLN A 165 -17.01 -17.35 -0.42
C GLN A 165 -17.48 -18.61 -1.14
N VAL A 166 -18.29 -19.42 -0.43
CA VAL A 166 -18.87 -20.68 -0.90
C VAL A 166 -20.36 -20.48 -1.11
#